data_AF-A0A934V8I1-F1
#
_entry.id   AF-A0A934V8I1-F1
#
_cell.length_a   1.000
_cell.length_b   1.000
_cell.length_c   1.000
_cell.angle_alpha   90.00
_cell.angle_beta   90.00
_cell.angle_gamma   90.00
#
_symmetry.space_group_name_H-M   'P 1'
#
loop_
_entity.id
_entity.type
_entity.pdbx_description
1 polymer ?
#
loop_
_entity_poly.entity_id
_entity_poly.type
_entity_poly.pdbx_seq_one_letter_code
_entity_poly.pdbx_strand_id
1 'polypeptide(L)'
;MSWLLYLSVSSAAIAAAPTDAELLAYIKGRSTLQRITPTRVDMAAQVISRCNIDAVLLKPGEIPVENPHLKAKFHTYANAPAVLPVFDPWGRFPEGSLLVKEKFSETGETQLFTGMWKREQGYFPETGDWEFFTVDATAGRIAERGRLPKCAACHEEMVKGDHVSRDYIIPAQITDGRIILHSSGATTHGEKLRYEEPEKKNTLGFWVDPADWAEWEFNVTRPGTFDIHLWQGCGPGSGGSEVSITTAGQTAGFVVEETGHFQNFKERVVGRVRFEKTGPQKLELRALKKPGAAVMDVRLIVLTPVKQE
;
A
#
# COMPACT_ATOMS: atom_id res chain seq x y z
N MET A 1 27.84 19.59 -22.64
CA MET A 1 26.57 19.16 -23.27
C MET A 1 26.42 17.68 -23.00
N SER A 2 25.83 17.30 -21.85
CA SER A 2 25.64 15.90 -21.46
C SER A 2 24.15 15.60 -21.50
N TRP A 3 23.76 14.66 -22.35
CA TRP A 3 22.38 14.25 -22.56
C TRP A 3 21.95 13.33 -21.42
N LEU A 4 21.04 13.81 -20.57
CA LEU A 4 20.28 12.99 -19.63
C LEU A 4 19.27 12.16 -20.42
N LEU A 5 19.56 10.88 -20.60
CA LEU A 5 18.58 9.87 -21.02
C LEU A 5 17.65 9.59 -19.84
N TYR A 6 16.56 10.34 -19.74
CA TYR A 6 15.38 9.91 -18.99
C TYR A 6 14.80 8.69 -19.73
N LEU A 7 15.08 7.50 -19.22
CA LEU A 7 14.25 6.33 -19.50
C LEU A 7 12.92 6.55 -18.79
N SER A 8 12.00 7.25 -19.45
CA SER A 8 10.59 7.15 -19.11
C SER A 8 10.16 5.71 -19.39
N VAL A 9 10.05 4.91 -18.34
CA VAL A 9 9.25 3.70 -18.41
C VAL A 9 7.82 4.20 -18.58
N SER A 10 7.39 4.32 -19.84
CA SER A 10 6.01 4.52 -20.19
C SER A 10 5.25 3.30 -19.68
N SER A 11 4.74 3.39 -18.46
CA SER A 11 3.67 2.53 -17.96
C SER A 11 2.47 2.85 -18.82
N ALA A 12 2.35 2.19 -19.98
CA ALA A 12 1.12 2.20 -20.74
C ALA A 12 0.04 1.68 -19.79
N ALA A 13 -0.80 2.60 -19.31
CA ALA A 13 -2.03 2.24 -18.64
C ALA A 13 -2.78 1.32 -19.60
N ILE A 14 -3.14 0.12 -19.13
CA ILE A 14 -4.04 -0.74 -19.88
C ILE A 14 -5.41 -0.05 -19.78
N ALA A 15 -5.69 0.83 -20.74
CA ALA A 15 -6.84 1.74 -20.77
C ALA A 15 -8.14 1.08 -21.27
N ALA A 16 -8.18 -0.25 -21.35
CA ALA A 16 -9.39 -1.00 -21.64
C ALA A 16 -9.42 -2.20 -20.70
N ALA A 17 -10.60 -2.52 -20.19
CA ALA A 17 -10.73 -3.69 -19.33
C ALA A 17 -10.42 -4.97 -20.10
N PRO A 18 -9.83 -5.97 -19.41
CA PRO A 18 -9.37 -7.17 -20.06
C PRO A 18 -10.56 -7.98 -20.54
N THR A 19 -10.40 -8.58 -21.71
CA THR A 19 -11.19 -9.73 -22.13
C THR A 19 -11.09 -10.85 -21.10
N ASP A 20 -12.02 -11.81 -21.15
CA ASP A 20 -11.98 -12.96 -20.23
C ASP A 20 -10.69 -13.77 -20.35
N ALA A 21 -10.17 -13.92 -21.57
CA ALA A 21 -8.91 -14.61 -21.82
C ALA A 21 -7.71 -13.89 -21.18
N GLU A 22 -7.65 -12.57 -21.29
CA GLU A 22 -6.60 -11.75 -20.67
C GLU A 22 -6.70 -11.78 -19.14
N LEU A 23 -7.91 -11.67 -18.58
CA LEU A 23 -8.11 -11.74 -17.13
C LEU A 23 -7.66 -13.10 -16.57
N LEU A 24 -8.05 -14.19 -17.21
CA LEU A 24 -7.60 -15.53 -16.84
C LEU A 24 -6.07 -15.67 -16.98
N ALA A 25 -5.47 -15.09 -18.03
CA ALA A 25 -4.02 -15.06 -18.20
C ALA A 25 -3.30 -14.31 -17.07
N TYR A 26 -3.81 -13.15 -16.63
CA TYR A 26 -3.26 -12.42 -15.47
C TYR A 26 -3.32 -13.23 -14.18
N ILE A 27 -4.45 -13.90 -13.91
CA ILE A 27 -4.64 -14.69 -12.69
C ILE A 27 -3.77 -15.95 -12.72
N LYS A 28 -3.71 -16.64 -13.86
CA LYS A 28 -2.83 -17.80 -14.06
C LYS A 28 -1.35 -17.41 -13.94
N GLY A 29 -0.98 -16.27 -14.51
CA GLY A 29 0.36 -15.68 -14.47
C GLY A 29 0.65 -14.78 -13.26
N ARG A 30 -0.16 -14.83 -12.20
CA ARG A 30 -0.09 -13.91 -11.04
C ARG A 30 1.27 -13.77 -10.35
N SER A 31 2.22 -14.68 -10.61
CA SER A 31 3.62 -14.51 -10.18
C SER A 31 4.30 -13.28 -10.77
N THR A 32 3.78 -12.71 -11.86
CA THR A 32 4.23 -11.43 -12.43
C THR A 32 3.60 -10.22 -11.74
N LEU A 33 2.58 -10.41 -10.91
CA LEU A 33 1.99 -9.37 -10.07
C LEU A 33 2.77 -9.22 -8.76
N GLN A 34 2.60 -8.08 -8.10
CA GLN A 34 3.17 -7.85 -6.79
C GLN A 34 2.30 -8.48 -5.72
N ARG A 35 2.80 -9.51 -5.04
CA ARG A 35 2.14 -10.00 -3.82
C ARG A 35 2.40 -9.00 -2.72
N ILE A 36 1.33 -8.34 -2.29
CA ILE A 36 1.38 -7.27 -1.28
C ILE A 36 1.26 -7.80 0.15
N THR A 37 0.86 -9.08 0.31
CA THR A 37 0.93 -9.76 1.60
C THR A 37 2.18 -10.66 1.68
N PRO A 38 3.10 -10.41 2.64
CA PRO A 38 4.35 -11.18 2.73
C PRO A 38 4.10 -12.64 3.12
N THR A 39 3.08 -12.88 3.95
CA THR A 39 2.60 -14.19 4.39
C THR A 39 1.11 -14.33 4.09
N ARG A 40 0.58 -15.55 4.17
CA ARG A 40 -0.85 -15.79 4.03
C ARG A 40 -1.58 -15.16 5.21
N VAL A 41 -2.60 -14.37 4.93
CA VAL A 41 -3.40 -13.66 5.95
C VAL A 41 -4.63 -14.48 6.29
N ASP A 42 -4.94 -14.59 7.58
CA ASP A 42 -6.14 -15.26 8.05
C ASP A 42 -7.38 -14.44 7.69
N MET A 43 -8.31 -15.07 6.98
CA MET A 43 -9.56 -14.41 6.58
C MET A 43 -10.42 -14.05 7.79
N ALA A 44 -10.36 -14.88 8.84
CA ALA A 44 -10.99 -14.67 10.14
C ALA A 44 -10.60 -13.35 10.78
N ALA A 45 -9.32 -13.00 10.81
CA ALA A 45 -8.84 -11.80 11.49
C ALA A 45 -9.41 -10.51 10.86
N GLN A 46 -9.70 -10.54 9.56
CA GLN A 46 -10.34 -9.44 8.82
C GLN A 46 -11.85 -9.40 8.97
N VAL A 47 -12.47 -10.57 9.12
CA VAL A 47 -13.90 -10.73 9.38
C VAL A 47 -14.17 -10.32 10.84
N ILE A 48 -13.33 -10.71 11.79
CA ILE A 48 -13.45 -10.34 13.21
C ILE A 48 -13.33 -8.82 13.43
N SER A 49 -12.53 -8.10 12.62
CA SER A 49 -12.43 -6.63 12.72
C SER A 49 -13.59 -5.86 12.08
N ARG A 50 -14.42 -6.49 11.22
CA ARG A 50 -15.45 -5.78 10.41
C ARG A 50 -16.81 -6.46 10.29
N CYS A 51 -16.98 -7.68 10.78
CA CYS A 51 -18.20 -8.46 10.62
C CYS A 51 -18.94 -8.57 11.95
N ASN A 52 -20.01 -7.78 12.07
CA ASN A 52 -21.27 -8.34 12.54
C ASN A 52 -22.03 -8.96 11.35
N ILE A 53 -21.34 -9.68 10.46
CA ILE A 53 -21.98 -10.35 9.31
C ILE A 53 -22.81 -11.55 9.77
N ASP A 54 -22.59 -12.01 11.00
CA ASP A 54 -23.48 -12.89 11.72
C ASP A 54 -24.88 -12.26 11.87
N ALA A 55 -25.03 -10.93 12.01
CA ALA A 55 -26.35 -10.29 12.02
C ALA A 55 -27.03 -10.21 10.64
N VAL A 56 -26.27 -10.38 9.55
CA VAL A 56 -26.82 -10.37 8.17
C VAL A 56 -27.19 -11.79 7.72
N LEU A 57 -26.54 -12.82 8.27
CA LEU A 57 -26.71 -14.22 7.86
C LEU A 57 -27.36 -15.13 8.92
N LEU A 58 -27.43 -14.74 10.19
CA LEU A 58 -27.96 -15.55 11.28
C LEU A 58 -29.11 -14.83 12.01
N LYS A 59 -30.09 -15.61 12.49
CA LYS A 59 -31.15 -15.06 13.33
C LYS A 59 -30.59 -14.69 14.70
N PRO A 60 -31.16 -13.70 15.43
CA PRO A 60 -30.73 -13.36 16.78
C PRO A 60 -30.71 -14.62 17.67
N GLY A 61 -29.52 -15.03 18.12
CA GLY A 61 -29.31 -16.19 19.00
C GLY A 61 -28.66 -17.43 18.36
N GLU A 62 -28.39 -17.44 17.05
CA GLU A 62 -27.61 -18.50 16.41
C GLU A 62 -26.10 -18.22 16.49
N ILE A 63 -25.33 -19.15 17.09
CA ILE A 63 -23.87 -19.18 17.00
C ILE A 63 -23.52 -20.09 15.82
N PRO A 64 -22.78 -19.63 14.79
CA PRO A 64 -22.47 -20.47 13.65
C PRO A 64 -21.50 -21.58 14.07
N VAL A 65 -21.94 -22.84 13.90
CA VAL A 65 -21.22 -24.04 14.34
C VAL A 65 -19.91 -24.23 13.58
N GLU A 66 -19.76 -23.69 12.36
CA GLU A 66 -18.48 -23.54 11.65
C GLU A 66 -18.63 -22.48 10.55
N ASN A 67 -17.93 -21.34 10.67
CA ASN A 67 -17.86 -20.36 9.59
C ASN A 67 -16.61 -20.65 8.72
N PRO A 68 -16.76 -21.06 7.44
CA PRO A 68 -15.63 -21.42 6.58
C PRO A 68 -14.70 -20.23 6.25
N HIS A 69 -15.08 -19.01 6.60
CA HIS A 69 -14.19 -17.84 6.55
C HIS A 69 -13.23 -17.76 7.76
N LEU A 70 -13.47 -18.51 8.85
CA LEU A 70 -12.63 -18.48 10.05
C LEU A 70 -11.32 -19.27 9.90
N LYS A 71 -11.23 -20.20 8.95
CA LYS A 71 -10.03 -21.04 8.76
C LYS A 71 -9.34 -20.83 7.40
N ALA A 72 -9.97 -20.11 6.48
CA ALA A 72 -9.39 -19.79 5.18
C ALA A 72 -8.27 -18.75 5.31
N LYS A 73 -7.23 -18.90 4.50
CA LYS A 73 -6.16 -17.91 4.37
C LYS A 73 -6.12 -17.35 2.96
N PHE A 74 -5.47 -16.21 2.77
CA PHE A 74 -5.31 -15.64 1.44
C PHE A 74 -3.99 -14.90 1.23
N HIS A 75 -3.63 -14.77 -0.05
CA HIS A 75 -2.71 -13.74 -0.51
C HIS A 75 -3.44 -12.70 -1.33
N THR A 76 -2.94 -11.46 -1.29
CA THR A 76 -3.39 -10.42 -2.21
C THR A 76 -2.25 -10.04 -3.15
N TYR A 77 -2.59 -9.87 -4.42
CA TYR A 77 -1.71 -9.46 -5.49
C TYR A 77 -2.23 -8.18 -6.14
N ALA A 78 -1.32 -7.33 -6.58
CA ALA A 78 -1.60 -6.06 -7.23
C ALA A 78 -0.75 -5.90 -8.49
N ASN A 79 -1.29 -5.34 -9.55
CA ASN A 79 -0.47 -4.85 -10.65
C ASN A 79 0.20 -3.52 -10.27
N ALA A 80 1.19 -3.08 -11.06
CA ALA A 80 1.99 -1.89 -10.78
C ALA A 80 1.18 -0.63 -10.36
N PRO A 81 0.12 -0.20 -11.10
CA PRO A 81 -0.64 0.99 -10.72
C PRO A 81 -1.41 0.83 -9.40
N ALA A 82 -1.76 -0.40 -9.01
CA ALA A 82 -2.50 -0.67 -7.79
C ALA A 82 -1.61 -0.78 -6.53
N VAL A 83 -0.28 -0.89 -6.67
CA VAL A 83 0.60 -1.14 -5.52
C VAL A 83 0.58 0.01 -4.52
N LEU A 84 0.95 1.23 -4.92
CA LEU A 84 1.04 2.35 -3.96
C LEU A 84 -0.32 2.73 -3.35
N PRO A 85 -1.43 2.82 -4.12
CA PRO A 85 -2.74 3.16 -3.57
C PRO A 85 -3.25 2.19 -2.50
N VAL A 86 -2.83 0.92 -2.53
CA VAL A 86 -3.16 -0.05 -1.47
C VAL A 86 -2.60 0.35 -0.11
N PHE A 87 -1.41 0.97 -0.06
CA PHE A 87 -0.76 1.34 1.20
C PHE A 87 -1.15 2.75 1.70
N ASP A 88 -1.86 3.53 0.87
CA ASP A 88 -2.36 4.86 1.20
C ASP A 88 -3.81 4.76 1.75
N PRO A 89 -4.10 5.26 2.97
CA PRO A 89 -5.45 5.29 3.54
C PRO A 89 -6.50 6.02 2.69
N TRP A 90 -6.06 6.97 1.86
CA TRP A 90 -6.87 7.72 0.90
C TRP A 90 -6.52 7.37 -0.55
N GLY A 91 -5.78 6.27 -0.77
CA GLY A 91 -5.32 5.87 -2.08
C GLY A 91 -6.47 5.73 -3.07
N ARG A 92 -6.33 6.42 -4.20
CA ARG A 92 -7.23 6.33 -5.35
C ARG A 92 -6.57 5.46 -6.41
N PHE A 93 -7.32 4.51 -6.92
CA PHE A 93 -6.81 3.57 -7.91
C PHE A 93 -7.08 4.13 -9.31
N PRO A 94 -6.06 4.29 -10.16
CA PRO A 94 -6.29 4.66 -11.55
C PRO A 94 -6.96 3.50 -12.32
N GLU A 95 -7.66 3.84 -13.40
CA GLU A 95 -8.18 2.85 -14.35
C GLU A 95 -7.09 1.84 -14.77
N GLY A 96 -7.48 0.57 -14.89
CA GLY A 96 -6.56 -0.53 -15.17
C GLY A 96 -5.87 -1.10 -13.94
N SER A 97 -6.14 -0.57 -12.74
CA SER A 97 -5.70 -1.19 -11.48
C SER A 97 -6.34 -2.57 -11.30
N LEU A 98 -5.53 -3.56 -10.94
CA LEU A 98 -5.95 -4.93 -10.67
C LEU A 98 -5.54 -5.33 -9.27
N LEU A 99 -6.53 -5.83 -8.51
CA LEU A 99 -6.33 -6.52 -7.24
C LEU A 99 -6.86 -7.95 -7.34
N VAL A 100 -6.06 -8.92 -6.93
CA VAL A 100 -6.45 -10.34 -6.91
C VAL A 100 -6.21 -10.91 -5.52
N LYS A 101 -7.22 -11.56 -4.96
CA LYS A 101 -7.15 -12.33 -3.72
C LYS A 101 -7.18 -13.81 -4.07
N GLU A 102 -6.09 -14.52 -3.79
CA GLU A 102 -6.02 -15.97 -3.90
C GLU A 102 -6.41 -16.57 -2.55
N LYS A 103 -7.52 -17.31 -2.51
CA LYS A 103 -8.02 -17.96 -1.29
C LYS A 103 -7.51 -19.39 -1.23
N PHE A 104 -7.04 -19.80 -0.06
CA PHE A 104 -6.54 -21.13 0.23
C PHE A 104 -7.44 -21.86 1.23
N SER A 105 -7.52 -23.19 1.08
CA SER A 105 -8.03 -24.11 2.08
C SER A 105 -7.08 -24.19 3.29
N GLU A 106 -7.51 -24.88 4.35
CA GLU A 106 -6.65 -25.21 5.49
C GLU A 106 -5.43 -26.05 5.09
N THR A 107 -5.59 -26.95 4.11
CA THR A 107 -4.50 -27.77 3.56
C THR A 107 -3.56 -26.97 2.67
N GLY A 108 -3.88 -25.71 2.38
CA GLY A 108 -3.04 -24.78 1.62
C GLY A 108 -3.22 -24.84 0.11
N GLU A 109 -4.22 -25.57 -0.37
CA GLU A 109 -4.62 -25.66 -1.77
C GLU A 109 -5.43 -24.43 -2.16
N THR A 110 -5.22 -23.93 -3.39
CA THR A 110 -6.02 -22.82 -3.91
C THR A 110 -7.47 -23.26 -4.10
N GLN A 111 -8.41 -22.52 -3.51
CA GLN A 111 -9.84 -22.78 -3.64
C GLN A 111 -10.48 -21.97 -4.77
N LEU A 112 -10.10 -20.70 -4.88
CA LEU A 112 -10.60 -19.76 -5.87
C LEU A 112 -9.79 -18.47 -5.84
N PHE A 113 -10.05 -17.63 -6.84
CA PHE A 113 -9.60 -16.25 -6.86
C PHE A 113 -10.81 -15.32 -6.86
N THR A 114 -10.76 -14.27 -6.06
CA THR A 114 -11.67 -13.12 -6.21
C THR A 114 -10.83 -11.89 -6.53
N GLY A 115 -11.37 -10.93 -7.25
CA GLY A 115 -10.62 -9.71 -7.49
C GLY A 115 -11.45 -8.58 -8.03
N MET A 116 -10.75 -7.48 -8.29
CA MET A 116 -11.32 -6.22 -8.70
C MET A 116 -10.44 -5.62 -9.81
N TRP A 117 -11.08 -5.15 -10.88
CA TRP A 117 -10.45 -4.40 -11.95
C TRP A 117 -11.05 -2.99 -12.01
N LYS A 118 -10.21 -1.95 -11.95
CA LYS A 118 -10.68 -0.56 -12.00
C LYS A 118 -11.04 -0.19 -13.42
N ARG A 119 -12.31 0.14 -13.64
CA ARG A 119 -12.90 0.46 -14.93
C ARG A 119 -12.88 1.96 -15.21
N GLU A 120 -13.30 2.30 -16.42
CA GLU A 120 -13.60 3.65 -16.82
C GLU A 120 -14.59 4.32 -15.87
N GLN A 121 -14.45 5.62 -15.69
CA GLN A 121 -15.33 6.41 -14.84
C GLN A 121 -16.80 6.23 -15.27
N GLY A 122 -17.68 5.94 -14.31
CA GLY A 122 -19.10 5.72 -14.57
C GLY A 122 -19.49 4.25 -14.73
N TYR A 123 -18.52 3.32 -14.75
CA TYR A 123 -18.80 1.91 -14.88
C TYR A 123 -19.59 1.35 -13.70
N PHE A 124 -19.23 1.65 -12.45
CA PHE A 124 -19.99 1.18 -11.27
C PHE A 124 -19.80 2.16 -10.11
N PRO A 125 -20.36 3.39 -10.20
CA PRO A 125 -19.98 4.53 -9.37
C PRO A 125 -20.16 4.32 -7.87
N GLU A 126 -21.14 3.52 -7.47
CA GLU A 126 -21.46 3.19 -6.07
C GLU A 126 -20.30 2.50 -5.36
N THR A 127 -19.46 1.81 -6.13
CA THR A 127 -18.24 1.16 -5.65
C THR A 127 -16.99 1.78 -6.26
N GLY A 128 -17.05 3.03 -6.71
CA GLY A 128 -15.90 3.70 -7.33
C GLY A 128 -15.41 2.98 -8.59
N ASP A 129 -16.31 2.54 -9.46
CA ASP A 129 -15.99 1.99 -10.78
C ASP A 129 -15.15 0.70 -10.76
N TRP A 130 -15.29 -0.11 -9.71
CA TRP A 130 -14.69 -1.44 -9.67
C TRP A 130 -15.57 -2.48 -10.37
N GLU A 131 -14.99 -3.19 -11.33
CA GLU A 131 -15.51 -4.47 -11.81
C GLU A 131 -15.04 -5.59 -10.89
N PHE A 132 -15.95 -6.40 -10.37
CA PHE A 132 -15.63 -7.54 -9.51
C PHE A 132 -15.62 -8.84 -10.31
N PHE A 133 -14.83 -9.83 -9.88
CA PHE A 133 -14.82 -11.16 -10.50
C PHE A 133 -14.51 -12.28 -9.51
N THR A 134 -14.97 -13.48 -9.85
CA THR A 134 -14.62 -14.75 -9.20
C THR A 134 -14.13 -15.74 -10.25
N VAL A 135 -12.99 -16.38 -10.00
CA VAL A 135 -12.36 -17.37 -10.87
C VAL A 135 -12.11 -18.65 -10.09
N ASP A 136 -12.26 -19.80 -10.74
CA ASP A 136 -12.06 -21.11 -10.11
C ASP A 136 -10.61 -21.35 -9.63
N ALA A 137 -10.42 -22.40 -8.84
CA ALA A 137 -9.13 -22.81 -8.28
C ALA A 137 -8.01 -22.95 -9.33
N THR A 138 -8.36 -23.29 -10.58
CA THR A 138 -7.41 -23.58 -11.65
C THR A 138 -7.00 -22.34 -12.46
N ALA A 139 -7.64 -21.19 -12.19
CA ALA A 139 -7.58 -20.02 -13.07
C ALA A 139 -7.98 -20.35 -14.52
N GLY A 140 -8.87 -21.33 -14.70
CA GLY A 140 -9.30 -21.84 -16.01
C GLY A 140 -10.65 -21.30 -16.46
N ARG A 141 -11.50 -20.88 -15.50
CA ARG A 141 -12.85 -20.41 -15.78
C ARG A 141 -13.26 -19.28 -14.85
N ILE A 142 -13.86 -18.24 -15.43
CA ILE A 142 -14.54 -17.18 -14.71
C ILE A 142 -15.91 -17.71 -14.28
N ALA A 143 -16.16 -17.74 -12.97
CA ALA A 143 -17.46 -18.12 -12.43
C ALA A 143 -18.47 -16.98 -12.62
N GLU A 144 -18.02 -15.75 -12.44
CA GLU A 144 -18.78 -14.52 -12.63
C GLU A 144 -17.82 -13.33 -12.71
N ARG A 145 -18.23 -12.27 -13.41
CA ARG A 145 -17.58 -10.96 -13.36
C ARG A 145 -18.58 -9.86 -13.73
N GLY A 146 -18.31 -8.62 -13.34
CA GLY A 146 -19.13 -7.46 -13.70
C GLY A 146 -19.46 -6.58 -12.50
N ARG A 147 -20.64 -5.95 -12.55
CA ARG A 147 -21.26 -5.26 -11.41
C ARG A 147 -21.91 -6.32 -10.52
N LEU A 148 -21.22 -6.77 -9.49
CA LEU A 148 -21.69 -7.84 -8.61
C LEU A 148 -22.26 -7.24 -7.32
N PRO A 149 -23.60 -7.18 -7.11
CA PRO A 149 -24.19 -6.55 -5.93
C PRO A 149 -23.72 -7.15 -4.61
N LYS A 150 -23.45 -8.47 -4.59
CA LYS A 150 -22.93 -9.16 -3.40
C LYS A 150 -21.53 -8.69 -2.98
N CYS A 151 -20.71 -8.29 -3.93
CA CYS A 151 -19.39 -7.71 -3.64
C CYS A 151 -19.56 -6.23 -3.27
N ALA A 152 -20.40 -5.51 -3.99
CA ALA A 152 -20.70 -4.11 -3.74
C ALA A 152 -21.20 -3.87 -2.31
N ALA A 153 -22.12 -4.69 -1.80
CA ALA A 153 -22.69 -4.53 -0.45
C ALA A 153 -21.63 -4.44 0.66
N CYS A 154 -20.51 -5.16 0.54
CA CYS A 154 -19.40 -5.06 1.50
C CYS A 154 -18.43 -3.91 1.16
N HIS A 155 -18.25 -3.62 -0.13
CA HIS A 155 -17.26 -2.65 -0.61
C HIS A 155 -17.75 -1.20 -0.58
N GLU A 156 -19.06 -0.96 -0.63
CA GLU A 156 -19.70 0.36 -0.50
C GLU A 156 -19.36 1.04 0.82
N GLU A 157 -19.21 0.28 1.92
CA GLU A 157 -18.82 0.80 3.23
C GLU A 157 -17.35 1.28 3.28
N MET A 158 -16.53 0.85 2.32
CA MET A 158 -15.09 1.13 2.27
C MET A 158 -14.76 2.38 1.43
N VAL A 159 -15.62 3.41 1.46
CA VAL A 159 -15.45 4.65 0.67
C VAL A 159 -14.06 5.28 0.87
N LYS A 160 -13.57 5.30 2.12
CA LYS A 160 -12.22 5.74 2.45
C LYS A 160 -11.21 4.76 1.87
N GLY A 161 -10.36 5.25 0.96
CA GLY A 161 -9.41 4.42 0.23
C GLY A 161 -10.05 3.70 -0.96
N ASP A 162 -11.12 4.26 -1.54
CA ASP A 162 -11.60 3.85 -2.86
C ASP A 162 -12.09 2.40 -2.92
N HIS A 163 -12.90 2.03 -1.93
CA HIS A 163 -13.62 0.75 -1.84
C HIS A 163 -12.71 -0.48 -1.71
N VAL A 164 -11.48 -0.32 -1.23
CA VAL A 164 -10.53 -1.43 -1.03
C VAL A 164 -10.23 -1.64 0.46
N SER A 165 -10.40 -2.88 0.95
CA SER A 165 -9.97 -3.23 2.31
C SER A 165 -8.45 -3.22 2.41
N ARG A 166 -7.93 -2.70 3.52
CA ARG A 166 -6.49 -2.57 3.82
C ARG A 166 -6.09 -3.15 5.18
N ASP A 167 -7.02 -3.79 5.89
CA ASP A 167 -6.78 -4.35 7.23
C ASP A 167 -5.72 -5.48 7.25
N TYR A 168 -5.30 -5.96 6.07
CA TYR A 168 -4.31 -7.02 5.92
C TYR A 168 -2.92 -6.48 5.57
N ILE A 169 -2.80 -5.16 5.39
CA ILE A 169 -1.54 -4.53 5.00
C ILE A 169 -0.67 -4.37 6.23
N ILE A 170 0.50 -4.99 6.17
CA ILE A 170 1.54 -4.86 7.19
C ILE A 170 2.82 -4.31 6.55
N PRO A 171 3.63 -3.53 7.29
CA PRO A 171 4.87 -2.97 6.77
C PRO A 171 5.94 -4.08 6.64
N ALA A 172 6.08 -4.62 5.43
CA ALA A 172 7.04 -5.68 5.09
C ALA A 172 7.37 -5.65 3.60
N GLN A 173 8.39 -6.42 3.19
CA GLN A 173 8.75 -6.53 1.77
C GLN A 173 7.66 -7.22 0.94
N ILE A 174 7.16 -6.52 -0.08
CA ILE A 174 6.33 -7.10 -1.15
C ILE A 174 7.19 -7.94 -2.11
N THR A 175 6.62 -8.63 -3.10
CA THR A 175 7.38 -9.54 -3.99
C THR A 175 8.60 -8.89 -4.67
N ASP A 176 8.46 -7.68 -5.22
CA ASP A 176 9.57 -6.94 -5.85
C ASP A 176 10.64 -6.46 -4.86
N GLY A 177 10.43 -6.67 -3.55
CA GLY A 177 11.36 -6.32 -2.49
C GLY A 177 11.16 -4.95 -1.89
N ARG A 178 10.28 -4.10 -2.45
CA ARG A 178 9.98 -2.80 -1.85
C ARG A 178 9.37 -2.94 -0.45
N ILE A 179 9.70 -1.99 0.41
CA ILE A 179 9.07 -1.78 1.71
C ILE A 179 8.41 -0.40 1.65
N ILE A 180 7.11 -0.35 1.88
CA ILE A 180 6.29 0.86 1.71
C ILE A 180 5.83 1.33 3.09
N LEU A 181 6.32 2.50 3.51
CA LEU A 181 6.13 3.06 4.85
C LEU A 181 5.35 4.37 4.72
N HIS A 182 4.02 4.26 4.66
CA HIS A 182 3.14 5.42 4.58
C HIS A 182 3.12 6.17 5.92
N SER A 183 2.93 7.49 5.89
CA SER A 183 2.93 8.36 7.08
C SER A 183 1.89 7.98 8.13
N SER A 184 0.79 7.36 7.72
CA SER A 184 -0.26 6.87 8.62
C SER A 184 0.16 5.70 9.50
N GLY A 185 1.24 5.00 9.13
CA GLY A 185 1.82 3.90 9.92
C GLY A 185 2.95 4.36 10.85
N ALA A 186 3.20 5.66 10.95
CA ALA A 186 4.27 6.19 11.76
C ALA A 186 3.85 6.29 13.24
N THR A 187 4.77 5.98 14.14
CA THR A 187 4.70 6.42 15.54
C THR A 187 5.46 7.73 15.66
N THR A 188 4.81 8.75 16.22
CA THR A 188 5.43 10.07 16.43
C THR A 188 5.88 10.21 17.87
N HIS A 189 7.07 10.76 18.07
CA HIS A 189 7.66 11.04 19.37
C HIS A 189 7.90 12.54 19.47
N GLY A 190 7.25 13.18 20.44
CA GLY A 190 7.27 14.64 20.55
C GLY A 190 5.88 15.22 20.82
N GLU A 191 5.76 16.54 20.73
CA GLU A 191 4.51 17.23 21.08
C GLU A 191 3.72 17.74 19.87
N LYS A 192 4.39 18.13 18.78
CA LYS A 192 3.76 18.86 17.67
C LYS A 192 3.56 17.99 16.44
N LEU A 193 4.60 17.25 16.04
CA LEU A 193 4.61 16.33 14.91
C LEU A 193 3.50 15.30 15.07
N ARG A 194 2.67 15.17 14.04
CA ARG A 194 1.55 14.25 14.04
C ARG A 194 1.15 13.88 12.62
N TYR A 195 0.45 12.76 12.50
CA TYR A 195 -0.25 12.43 11.26
C TYR A 195 -1.51 13.29 11.11
N GLU A 196 -1.59 14.05 10.02
CA GLU A 196 -2.74 14.84 9.63
C GLU A 196 -3.67 14.00 8.75
N GLU A 197 -4.70 13.41 9.35
CA GLU A 197 -5.61 12.45 8.69
C GLU A 197 -6.41 12.96 7.47
N PRO A 198 -6.87 14.22 7.38
CA PRO A 198 -7.74 14.65 6.26
C PRO A 198 -7.15 14.33 4.88
N GLU A 199 -7.95 13.91 3.89
CA GLU A 199 -7.49 13.47 2.55
C GLU A 199 -6.51 14.44 1.87
N LYS A 200 -6.84 15.74 1.89
CA LYS A 200 -6.00 16.82 1.34
C LYS A 200 -4.64 16.97 2.03
N LYS A 201 -4.49 16.44 3.24
CA LYS A 201 -3.31 16.49 4.10
C LYS A 201 -2.56 15.17 4.04
N ASN A 202 -3.18 14.12 4.58
CA ASN A 202 -2.76 12.72 4.57
C ASN A 202 -1.24 12.54 4.74
N THR A 203 -0.65 13.21 5.72
CA THR A 203 0.81 13.37 5.84
C THR A 203 1.22 13.40 7.30
N LEU A 204 2.48 13.05 7.60
CA LEU A 204 3.11 13.59 8.80
C LEU A 204 3.36 15.08 8.57
N GLY A 205 2.88 15.91 9.47
CA GLY A 205 2.98 17.36 9.39
C GLY A 205 3.05 17.98 10.79
N PHE A 206 2.89 19.30 10.87
CA PHE A 206 3.16 20.07 12.10
C PHE A 206 4.56 19.84 12.68
N TRP A 207 5.55 19.50 11.83
CA TRP A 207 6.92 19.30 12.26
C TRP A 207 7.64 20.65 12.49
N VAL A 208 7.30 21.31 13.59
CA VAL A 208 7.79 22.65 13.93
C VAL A 208 8.79 22.64 15.10
N ASP A 209 8.85 21.54 15.85
CA ASP A 209 9.84 21.31 16.89
C ASP A 209 10.91 20.32 16.37
N PRO A 210 12.20 20.70 16.31
CA PRO A 210 13.26 19.78 15.88
C PRO A 210 13.51 18.63 16.85
N ALA A 211 13.02 18.68 18.09
CA ALA A 211 13.08 17.56 19.02
C ALA A 211 12.08 16.44 18.69
N ASP A 212 11.02 16.77 17.95
CA ASP A 212 10.04 15.79 17.49
C ASP A 212 10.63 14.91 16.37
N TRP A 213 10.21 13.65 16.32
CA TRP A 213 10.67 12.69 15.32
C TRP A 213 9.64 11.58 15.07
N ALA A 214 9.81 10.84 13.97
CA ALA A 214 8.91 9.76 13.57
C ALA A 214 9.64 8.42 13.44
N GLU A 215 8.90 7.36 13.70
CA GLU A 215 9.34 5.97 13.68
C GLU A 215 8.41 5.12 12.81
N TRP A 216 8.99 4.17 12.07
CA TRP A 216 8.27 3.04 11.50
C TRP A 216 8.93 1.72 11.89
N GLU A 217 8.12 0.75 12.28
CA GLU A 217 8.54 -0.65 12.43
C GLU A 217 8.13 -1.46 11.20
N PHE A 218 8.99 -2.36 10.76
CA PHE A 218 8.75 -3.21 9.58
C PHE A 218 9.59 -4.48 9.62
N ASN A 219 9.28 -5.43 8.74
CA ASN A 219 10.06 -6.67 8.60
C ASN A 219 10.82 -6.74 7.28
N VAL A 220 12.12 -7.05 7.38
CA VAL A 220 12.97 -7.43 6.25
C VAL A 220 12.95 -8.95 6.12
N THR A 221 12.53 -9.46 4.97
CA THR A 221 12.46 -10.90 4.65
C THR A 221 13.55 -11.33 3.67
N ARG A 222 14.19 -10.39 2.99
CA ARG A 222 15.28 -10.60 2.03
C ARG A 222 16.36 -9.53 2.24
N PRO A 223 17.54 -9.91 2.76
CA PRO A 223 18.68 -9.01 2.91
C PRO A 223 19.08 -8.37 1.57
N GLY A 224 19.71 -7.21 1.63
CA GLY A 224 20.13 -6.48 0.43
C GLY A 224 20.37 -5.01 0.68
N THR A 225 20.68 -4.29 -0.40
CA THR A 225 20.87 -2.84 -0.40
C THR A 225 19.62 -2.18 -0.98
N PHE A 226 19.21 -1.06 -0.38
CA PHE A 226 17.98 -0.36 -0.72
C PHE A 226 18.25 1.14 -0.83
N ASP A 227 17.72 1.76 -1.88
CA ASP A 227 17.59 3.22 -1.96
C ASP A 227 16.40 3.67 -1.11
N ILE A 228 16.56 4.80 -0.43
CA ILE A 228 15.54 5.42 0.43
C ILE A 228 14.87 6.52 -0.37
N HIS A 229 13.64 6.27 -0.83
CA HIS A 229 12.81 7.25 -1.51
C HIS A 229 11.88 7.91 -0.50
N LEU A 230 11.81 9.24 -0.51
CA LEU A 230 11.00 10.05 0.38
C LEU A 230 10.09 10.97 -0.45
N TRP A 231 8.80 10.96 -0.15
CA TRP A 231 7.85 11.96 -0.66
C TRP A 231 7.72 13.08 0.37
N GLN A 232 8.46 14.16 0.14
CA GLN A 232 8.49 15.34 0.99
C GLN A 232 7.70 16.49 0.39
N GLY A 233 6.99 17.24 1.23
CA GLY A 233 6.41 18.53 0.91
C GLY A 233 7.03 19.61 1.79
N CYS A 234 7.29 20.80 1.24
CA CYS A 234 7.91 21.89 1.97
C CYS A 234 7.44 23.23 1.42
N GLY A 235 6.86 24.06 2.29
CA GLY A 235 6.38 25.38 1.93
C GLY A 235 7.52 26.40 1.71
N PRO A 236 7.22 27.53 1.03
CA PRO A 236 8.21 28.57 0.78
C PRO A 236 8.81 29.13 2.08
N GLY A 237 10.12 29.32 2.12
CA GLY A 237 10.85 29.82 3.28
C GLY A 237 11.07 28.79 4.40
N SER A 238 10.72 27.52 4.18
CA SER A 238 10.97 26.43 5.15
C SER A 238 12.00 25.40 4.66
N GLY A 239 12.58 25.60 3.48
CA GLY A 239 13.66 24.75 2.97
C GLY A 239 14.95 24.85 3.80
N GLY A 240 15.89 23.95 3.54
CA GLY A 240 17.21 23.96 4.17
C GLY A 240 17.28 23.29 5.54
N SER A 241 16.20 22.69 6.02
CA SER A 241 16.23 21.82 7.20
C SER A 241 17.13 20.61 6.93
N GLU A 242 18.00 20.28 7.87
CA GLU A 242 18.86 19.09 7.81
C GLU A 242 18.16 17.97 8.57
N VAL A 243 17.99 16.81 7.93
CA VAL A 243 17.22 15.68 8.44
C VAL A 243 18.05 14.41 8.29
N SER A 244 17.85 13.46 9.20
CA SER A 244 18.47 12.14 9.15
C SER A 244 17.43 11.03 9.13
N ILE A 245 17.71 10.00 8.34
CA ILE A 245 17.03 8.70 8.40
C ILE A 245 18.01 7.67 8.94
N THR A 246 17.64 7.00 10.02
CA THR A 246 18.46 5.95 10.64
C THR A 246 17.71 4.62 10.64
N THR A 247 18.33 3.57 10.11
CA THR A 247 17.82 2.19 10.15
C THR A 247 18.98 1.20 10.01
N ALA A 248 18.86 -0.01 10.55
CA ALA A 248 19.92 -1.01 10.56
C ALA A 248 21.31 -0.49 11.02
N GLY A 249 21.31 0.42 12.02
CA GLY A 249 22.53 1.05 12.55
C GLY A 249 23.25 1.99 11.58
N GLN A 250 22.65 2.30 10.43
CA GLN A 250 23.17 3.21 9.41
C GLN A 250 22.33 4.49 9.39
N THR A 251 22.98 5.62 9.10
CA THR A 251 22.32 6.93 9.03
C THR A 251 22.60 7.58 7.68
N ALA A 252 21.54 8.03 7.02
CA ALA A 252 21.59 8.87 5.82
C ALA A 252 21.07 10.28 6.16
N GLY A 253 21.88 11.31 5.92
CA GLY A 253 21.50 12.71 6.08
C GLY A 253 21.12 13.35 4.75
N PHE A 254 20.13 14.24 4.76
CA PHE A 254 19.74 15.04 3.60
C PHE A 254 19.23 16.42 4.00
N VAL A 255 19.24 17.34 3.04
CA VAL A 255 18.70 18.69 3.18
C VAL A 255 17.34 18.75 2.51
N VAL A 256 16.33 19.27 3.20
CA VAL A 256 14.97 19.44 2.69
C VAL A 256 14.94 20.50 1.59
N GLU A 257 14.37 20.13 0.44
CA GLU A 257 14.15 21.04 -0.68
C GLU A 257 12.76 21.70 -0.59
N GLU A 258 12.65 22.97 -0.98
CA GLU A 258 11.34 23.60 -1.12
C GLU A 258 10.56 22.97 -2.27
N THR A 259 9.28 22.71 -2.03
CA THR A 259 8.37 22.19 -3.06
C THR A 259 7.29 23.20 -3.44
N GLY A 260 7.33 24.41 -2.87
CA GLY A 260 6.39 25.49 -3.13
C GLY A 260 5.11 25.43 -2.28
N HIS A 261 4.79 24.27 -1.70
CA HIS A 261 3.69 24.11 -0.74
C HIS A 261 3.88 22.82 0.08
N PHE A 262 3.46 22.81 1.34
CA PHE A 262 3.59 21.63 2.22
C PHE A 262 2.87 20.38 1.72
N GLN A 263 1.81 20.54 0.91
CA GLN A 263 1.10 19.41 0.28
C GLN A 263 1.54 19.14 -1.17
N ASN A 264 2.55 19.85 -1.68
CA ASN A 264 3.14 19.54 -2.99
C ASN A 264 4.26 18.52 -2.79
N PHE A 265 3.91 17.24 -2.71
CA PHE A 265 4.88 16.17 -2.44
C PHE A 265 5.74 15.89 -3.66
N LYS A 266 7.05 15.92 -3.48
CA LYS A 266 8.03 15.48 -4.48
C LYS A 266 8.80 14.27 -3.96
N GLU A 267 8.95 13.27 -4.82
CA GLU A 267 9.81 12.13 -4.56
C GLU A 267 11.28 12.54 -4.64
N ARG A 268 12.09 12.11 -3.68
CA ARG A 268 13.54 12.27 -3.66
C ARG A 268 14.21 11.00 -3.17
N VAL A 269 15.33 10.63 -3.79
CA VAL A 269 16.23 9.63 -3.23
C VAL A 269 17.13 10.35 -2.22
N VAL A 270 16.99 10.00 -0.94
CA VAL A 270 17.63 10.72 0.19
C VAL A 270 18.72 9.92 0.88
N GLY A 271 18.97 8.70 0.44
CA GLY A 271 20.00 7.85 1.01
C GLY A 271 19.93 6.42 0.53
N ARG A 272 20.82 5.60 1.09
CA ARG A 272 20.92 4.17 0.83
C ARG A 272 21.22 3.44 2.13
N VAL A 273 20.65 2.26 2.30
CA VAL A 273 20.88 1.41 3.46
C VAL A 273 21.05 -0.05 3.06
N ARG A 274 21.85 -0.80 3.82
CA ARG A 274 22.04 -2.23 3.64
C ARG A 274 21.52 -3.02 4.83
N PHE A 275 20.65 -4.00 4.58
CA PHE A 275 20.23 -4.97 5.59
C PHE A 275 21.00 -6.28 5.37
N GLU A 276 21.80 -6.71 6.34
CA GLU A 276 22.57 -7.95 6.26
C GLU A 276 21.77 -9.20 6.64
N LYS A 277 20.68 -9.02 7.40
CA LYS A 277 19.88 -10.12 7.97
C LYS A 277 18.40 -9.83 7.80
N THR A 278 17.62 -10.91 7.79
CA THR A 278 16.16 -10.84 7.90
C THR A 278 15.76 -10.56 9.34
N GLY A 279 14.58 -9.99 9.53
CA GLY A 279 13.96 -9.79 10.83
C GLY A 279 13.28 -8.44 10.98
N PRO A 280 12.77 -8.15 12.18
CA PRO A 280 12.20 -6.85 12.50
C PRO A 280 13.26 -5.76 12.42
N GLN A 281 12.84 -4.59 11.93
CA GLN A 281 13.64 -3.40 11.74
C GLN A 281 12.83 -2.17 12.14
N LYS A 282 13.56 -1.09 12.44
CA LYS A 282 13.04 0.23 12.76
C LYS A 282 13.68 1.26 11.84
N LEU A 283 12.88 2.22 11.35
CA LEU A 283 13.36 3.42 10.66
C LEU A 283 12.98 4.63 11.48
N GLU A 284 13.98 5.43 11.87
CA GLU A 284 13.81 6.71 12.56
C GLU A 284 14.05 7.86 11.58
N LEU A 285 13.19 8.88 11.63
CA LEU A 285 13.30 10.11 10.87
C LEU A 285 13.38 11.30 11.84
N ARG A 286 14.54 11.97 11.90
CA ARG A 286 14.84 13.02 12.89
C ARG A 286 15.33 14.31 12.22
N ALA A 287 14.91 15.45 12.75
CA ALA A 287 15.48 16.74 12.38
C ALA A 287 16.81 16.96 13.11
N LEU A 288 17.81 17.45 12.38
CA LEU A 288 19.10 17.87 12.92
C LEU A 288 19.16 19.39 13.03
N LYS A 289 18.57 20.09 12.06
CA LYS A 289 18.51 21.55 12.00
C LYS A 289 17.23 22.00 11.30
N LYS A 290 16.62 23.07 11.81
CA LYS A 290 15.39 23.66 11.27
C LYS A 290 15.54 25.19 11.18
N PRO A 291 16.11 25.72 10.08
CA PRO A 291 16.32 27.16 9.93
C PRO A 291 15.01 27.91 9.65
N GLY A 292 14.00 27.22 9.09
CA GLY A 292 12.70 27.79 8.75
C GLY A 292 11.61 27.56 9.81
N ALA A 293 10.37 27.88 9.43
CA ALA A 293 9.20 27.74 10.32
C ALA A 293 8.91 26.26 10.66
N ALA A 294 9.04 25.36 9.68
CA ALA A 294 8.83 23.92 9.84
C ALA A 294 9.97 23.12 9.16
N VAL A 295 10.06 21.83 9.48
CA VAL A 295 11.04 20.91 8.87
C VAL A 295 10.59 20.52 7.47
N MET A 296 9.49 19.75 7.36
CA MET A 296 8.80 19.34 6.13
C MET A 296 7.51 18.58 6.49
N ASP A 297 6.66 18.35 5.49
CA ASP A 297 5.61 17.34 5.53
C ASP A 297 6.12 16.05 4.86
N VAL A 298 5.79 14.87 5.40
CA VAL A 298 6.19 13.56 4.86
C VAL A 298 4.97 12.69 4.58
N ARG A 299 4.80 12.31 3.31
CA ARG A 299 3.72 11.42 2.86
C ARG A 299 4.12 9.95 2.96
N LEU A 300 5.29 9.63 2.43
CA LEU A 300 5.66 8.26 2.14
C LEU A 300 7.18 8.09 2.17
N ILE A 301 7.63 6.98 2.74
CA ILE A 301 8.98 6.47 2.56
C ILE A 301 8.88 5.11 1.85
N VAL A 302 9.69 4.89 0.80
CA VAL A 302 9.81 3.59 0.15
C VAL A 302 11.27 3.17 0.15
N LEU A 303 11.54 1.98 0.66
CA LEU A 303 12.84 1.33 0.52
C LEU A 303 12.80 0.47 -0.74
N THR A 304 13.53 0.85 -1.77
CA THR A 304 13.56 0.17 -3.07
C THR A 304 14.84 -0.64 -3.21
N PRO A 305 14.79 -1.97 -3.45
CA PRO A 305 15.99 -2.76 -3.66
C PRO A 305 16.83 -2.22 -4.81
N VAL A 306 18.13 -2.06 -4.56
CA VAL A 306 19.10 -1.81 -5.61
C VAL A 306 19.37 -3.13 -6.31
N LYS A 307 19.18 -3.18 -7.63
CA LYS A 307 19.56 -4.35 -8.42
C LYS A 307 21.07 -4.55 -8.24
N GLN A 308 21.47 -5.74 -7.76
CA GLN A 308 22.87 -6.13 -7.82
C GLN A 308 23.20 -6.41 -9.29
N GLU A 309 24.24 -5.74 -9.80
CA GLU A 309 24.86 -6.07 -11.09
C GLU A 309 25.57 -7.42 -11.04
#